data_AF-A0A4Y1ZU02-F1
#
_entry.id   AF-A0A4Y1ZU02-F1
#
_cell.length_a   1.000
_cell.length_b   1.000
_cell.length_c   1.000
_cell.angle_alpha   90.00
_cell.angle_beta   90.00
_cell.angle_gamma   90.00
#
_symmetry.space_group_name_H-M   'P 1'
#
loop_
_entity.id
_entity.type
_entity.pdbx_description
1 polymer ?
#
loop_
_entity_poly.entity_id
_entity_poly.type
_entity_poly.pdbx_seq_one_letter_code
_entity_poly.pdbx_strand_id
1 'polypeptide(L)' 'MKLKEHRFVDSDKVIESATKQLKDLSKNGFQECFEQFHERWKKCVDAGGKYFEGQQ' A
#
# COMPACT_ATOMS: atom_id res chain seq x y z
N MET A 1 1.91 -10.96 10.45
CA MET A 1 3.06 -11.70 9.88
C MET A 1 3.75 -10.75 8.91
N LYS A 2 5.07 -10.58 8.96
CA LYS A 2 5.78 -9.68 8.04
C LYS A 2 5.95 -10.40 6.69
N LEU A 3 5.45 -9.82 5.59
CA LEU A 3 5.62 -10.41 4.24
C LEU A 3 7.08 -10.32 3.77
N LYS A 4 7.70 -9.17 4.01
CA LYS A 4 9.09 -8.94 3.62
C LYS A 4 10.00 -9.93 4.36
N GLU A 5 10.94 -10.51 3.61
CA GLU A 5 11.93 -11.51 4.06
C GLU A 5 11.35 -12.88 4.46
N HIS A 6 10.05 -13.10 4.32
CA HIS A 6 9.44 -14.40 4.58
C HIS A 6 9.39 -15.26 3.32
N ARG A 7 9.92 -16.48 3.40
CA ARG A 7 9.80 -17.49 2.34
C ARG A 7 8.59 -18.37 2.60
N PHE A 8 7.67 -18.39 1.66
CA PHE A 8 6.49 -19.24 1.69
C PHE A 8 6.79 -20.56 0.98
N VAL A 9 6.21 -21.64 1.50
CA VAL A 9 6.38 -23.00 0.94
C VAL A 9 5.60 -23.18 -0.36
N ASP A 10 4.45 -22.52 -0.49
CA ASP A 10 3.56 -22.60 -1.65
C ASP A 10 2.71 -21.32 -1.79
N SER A 11 1.94 -21.25 -2.88
CA SER A 11 1.03 -20.14 -3.17
C SER A 11 -0.11 -20.01 -2.17
N ASP A 12 -0.62 -21.11 -1.63
CA ASP A 12 -1.75 -21.08 -0.71
C ASP A 12 -1.37 -20.37 0.58
N LYS A 13 -0.13 -20.57 1.06
CA LYS A 13 0.42 -19.84 2.21
C LYS A 13 0.66 -18.35 1.94
N VAL A 14 0.99 -17.97 0.70
CA VAL A 14 1.03 -16.55 0.31
C VAL A 14 -0.36 -15.94 0.39
N ILE A 15 -1.35 -16.60 -0.21
CA ILE A 15 -2.75 -16.12 -0.25
C ILE A 15 -3.32 -16.01 1.16
N GLU A 16 -3.11 -17.02 2.02
CA GLU A 16 -3.55 -17.03 3.41
C GLU A 16 -2.97 -15.83 4.18
N SER A 17 -1.65 -15.60 4.07
CA SER A 17 -0.95 -14.54 4.80
C SER A 17 -1.32 -13.14 4.31
N ALA A 18 -1.47 -12.96 2.98
CA ALA A 18 -1.91 -11.70 2.40
C ALA A 18 -3.36 -11.39 2.77
N THR A 19 -4.25 -12.38 2.68
CA THR A 19 -5.67 -12.24 3.05
C THR A 19 -5.83 -11.87 4.52
N LYS A 20 -5.04 -12.48 5.41
CA LYS A 20 -5.04 -12.13 6.83
C LYS A 20 -4.66 -10.67 7.05
N GLN A 21 -3.59 -10.19 6.41
CA GLN A 21 -3.17 -8.79 6.53
C GLN A 21 -4.21 -7.81 5.99
N LEU A 22 -4.86 -8.13 4.87
CA LEU A 22 -5.93 -7.30 4.33
C LEU A 22 -7.13 -7.23 5.27
N LYS A 23 -7.47 -8.34 5.94
CA LYS A 23 -8.56 -8.39 6.94
C LYS A 23 -8.22 -7.66 8.24
N ASP A 24 -6.94 -7.61 8.61
CA ASP A 24 -6.46 -6.91 9.80
C ASP A 24 -6.39 -5.38 9.61
N LEU A 25 -6.56 -4.87 8.37
CA LEU A 25 -6.65 -3.43 8.12
C LEU A 25 -7.91 -2.85 8.77
N SER A 26 -7.73 -1.79 9.54
CA SER A 26 -8.84 -1.08 10.16
C SER A 26 -9.62 -0.28 9.11
N LYS A 27 -10.91 -0.03 9.36
CA LYS A 27 -11.73 0.86 8.54
C LYS A 27 -11.08 2.24 8.35
N ASN A 28 -10.44 2.76 9.41
CA ASN A 28 -9.74 4.03 9.39
C ASN A 28 -8.48 3.96 8.50
N GLY A 29 -7.75 2.84 8.53
CA GLY A 29 -6.59 2.65 7.65
C GLY A 29 -6.98 2.70 6.17
N PHE A 30 -8.13 2.13 5.78
CA PHE A 30 -8.65 2.28 4.42
C PHE A 30 -9.01 3.73 4.09
N GLN A 31 -9.66 4.44 5.01
CA GLN A 31 -10.04 5.85 4.82
C GLN A 31 -8.80 6.74 4.62
N GLU A 32 -7.78 6.59 5.46
CA GLU A 32 -6.52 7.32 5.37
C GLU A 32 -5.83 7.09 4.00
N CYS A 33 -5.91 5.88 3.43
CA CYS A 33 -5.39 5.62 2.09
C CYS A 33 -6.08 6.48 1.01
N PHE A 34 -7.39 6.69 1.10
CA PHE A 34 -8.12 7.54 0.14
C PHE A 34 -7.79 9.02 0.32
N GLU A 35 -7.64 9.48 1.56
CA GLU A 35 -7.22 10.85 1.87
C GLU A 35 -5.82 11.13 1.30
N GLN A 36 -4.87 10.22 1.54
CA GLN A 36 -3.52 10.30 0.96
C GLN A 36 -3.52 10.21 -0.57
N PHE A 37 -4.43 9.45 -1.17
CA PHE A 37 -4.57 9.38 -2.62
C PHE A 37 -4.92 10.74 -3.23
N HIS A 38 -5.83 11.50 -2.63
CA HIS A 38 -6.16 12.85 -3.07
C HIS A 38 -4.95 13.80 -3.01
N GLU A 39 -4.16 13.73 -1.93
CA GLU A 39 -2.94 14.53 -1.81
C GLU A 39 -1.89 14.14 -2.86
N ARG A 40 -1.71 12.84 -3.11
CA ARG A 40 -0.77 12.33 -4.13
C ARG A 40 -1.20 12.73 -5.54
N TRP A 41 -2.51 12.80 -5.82
CA TRP A 41 -2.99 13.35 -7.08
C TRP A 41 -2.54 14.80 -7.24
N LYS A 42 -2.79 15.65 -6.25
CA LYS A 42 -2.37 17.06 -6.30
C LYS A 42 -0.87 17.19 -6.59
N LYS A 43 -0.03 16.43 -5.89
CA LYS A 43 1.42 16.38 -6.13
C LYS A 43 1.79 15.94 -7.55
N CYS A 44 1.07 14.98 -8.10
CA CYS A 44 1.25 14.53 -9.49
C CYS A 44 0.96 15.65 -10.50
N VAL A 45 -0.12 16.41 -10.30
CA VAL A 45 -0.47 17.56 -11.15
C VAL A 45 0.56 18.67 -11.02
N ASP A 46 0.94 19.02 -9.81
CA ASP A 46 1.96 20.05 -9.53
C ASP A 46 3.32 19.68 -10.14
N ALA A 47 3.66 18.39 -10.16
CA ALA A 47 4.88 17.87 -10.80
C ALA A 47 4.78 17.72 -12.33
N GLY A 48 3.66 18.10 -12.96
CA GLY A 48 3.44 17.95 -14.39
C GLY A 48 3.44 16.48 -14.84
N GLY A 49 2.94 15.58 -13.99
CA GLY A 49 2.89 14.13 -14.25
C GLY A 49 4.20 13.39 -13.97
N LYS A 50 5.24 14.05 -13.46
CA LYS A 50 6.50 13.40 -13.06
C LYS A 50 6.37 12.71 -11.71
N TYR A 51 7.22 11.72 -11.46
CA TYR A 51 7.39 11.15 -10.13
C TYR A 51 7.86 12.23 -9.14
N PHE A 52 7.24 12.28 -7.97
CA PHE A 52 7.45 13.33 -6.96
C PHE A 52 8.02 12.79 -5.63
N GLU A 53 8.18 11.48 -5.46
CA GLU A 53 8.64 10.87 -4.20
C GLU A 53 10.17 10.77 -4.07
N GLY A 54 10.92 11.20 -5.08
CA GLY A 54 12.40 11.24 -5.09
C GLY A 54 13.00 12.63 -5.31
N GLN A 55 12.16 13.68 -5.30
CA GLN A 55 12.62 15.07 -5.37
C GLN A 55 12.84 15.55 -3.93
N GLN A 56 14.07 15.39 -3.44
CA GLN A 56 14.54 15.90 -2.15
C GLN A 56 15.72 16.85 -2.38
#